data_AF-A0A2G4GA45-F1
#
_entry.id   AF-A0A2G4GA45-F1
#
_cell.length_a   1.000
_cell.length_b   1.000
_cell.length_c   1.000
_cell.angle_alpha   90.00
_cell.angle_beta   90.00
_cell.angle_gamma   90.00
#
_symmetry.space_group_name_H-M   'P 1'
#
loop_
_entity.id
_entity.type
_entity.pdbx_description
1 polymer ?
#
loop_
_entity_poly.entity_id
_entity_poly.type
_entity_poly.pdbx_seq_one_letter_code
_entity_poly.pdbx_strand_id
1 'polypeptide(L)'
;MAVSVLAPSVRAEVPRALAAALKNLREQLSYSWEIINADPGPLAQSTETRRGRVTTVQQNLAPHVLASLASNGDMLLKRDWPDGGQLDTLVTADGQIVTGTPEGWLTNQEVLTAMANERVNTNTPSTRYQWLRRADRPDTRRPAEELAAAVRAASEFEVSGDTYVARIPIGENARESSGLSALAVTLTVTVRAGVVRDYQLTVQGLRSLARAGVEVPLSDDRFVIFTYLPVRKLDVPDEAWAKVRPTKSAPAR
;
A
#
# COMPACT_ATOMS: atom_id res chain seq x y z
N MET A 1 -7.02 -39.36 -19.89
CA MET A 1 -7.44 -38.09 -19.26
C MET A 1 -6.74 -37.99 -17.93
N ALA A 2 -5.79 -37.06 -17.77
CA ALA A 2 -5.12 -36.85 -16.50
C ALA A 2 -6.02 -35.97 -15.62
N VAL A 3 -6.53 -36.54 -14.52
CA VAL A 3 -7.21 -35.78 -13.47
C VAL A 3 -6.12 -35.05 -12.71
N SER A 4 -6.05 -33.72 -12.88
CA SER A 4 -5.19 -32.88 -12.05
C SER A 4 -5.78 -32.87 -10.64
N VAL A 5 -5.15 -33.62 -9.75
CA VAL A 5 -5.46 -33.59 -8.32
C VAL A 5 -4.91 -32.27 -7.80
N LEU A 6 -5.80 -31.27 -7.63
CA LEU A 6 -5.50 -30.08 -6.84
C LEU A 6 -5.14 -30.55 -5.43
N ALA A 7 -3.84 -30.60 -5.13
CA ALA A 7 -3.39 -30.80 -3.76
C ALA A 7 -4.02 -29.69 -2.90
N PRO A 8 -4.69 -30.03 -1.78
CA PRO A 8 -5.22 -29.00 -0.90
C PRO A 8 -4.04 -28.14 -0.45
N SER A 9 -4.12 -26.84 -0.69
CA SER A 9 -3.17 -25.89 -0.13
C SER A 9 -3.24 -26.01 1.39
N VAL A 10 -2.29 -26.74 1.98
CA VAL A 10 -2.20 -26.89 3.44
C VAL A 10 -1.92 -25.50 3.99
N ARG A 11 -2.94 -24.90 4.62
CA ARG A 11 -2.79 -23.62 5.30
C ARG A 11 -1.96 -23.85 6.56
N ALA A 12 -0.98 -22.98 6.82
CA ALA A 12 -0.23 -23.04 8.07
C ALA A 12 -1.16 -22.79 9.26
N GLU A 13 -0.92 -23.51 10.36
CA GLU A 13 -1.42 -23.05 11.65
C GLU A 13 -0.65 -21.77 12.04
N VAL A 14 -1.38 -20.69 12.32
CA VAL A 14 -0.77 -19.41 12.71
C VAL A 14 -0.24 -19.55 14.14
N PRO A 15 1.04 -19.23 14.40
CA PRO A 15 1.61 -19.29 15.73
C PRO A 15 0.76 -18.48 16.74
N ARG A 16 0.45 -19.09 17.89
CA ARG A 16 -0.49 -18.52 18.88
C ARG A 16 -0.12 -17.10 19.32
N ALA A 17 1.16 -16.82 19.53
CA ALA A 17 1.65 -15.50 19.92
C ALA A 17 1.44 -14.46 18.81
N LEU A 18 1.68 -14.82 17.55
CA LEU A 18 1.37 -13.97 16.39
C LEU A 18 -0.14 -13.73 16.26
N ALA A 19 -0.95 -14.77 16.40
CA ALA A 19 -2.41 -14.64 16.37
C ALA A 19 -2.94 -13.69 17.45
N ALA A 20 -2.39 -13.77 18.67
CA ALA A 20 -2.73 -12.85 19.76
C ALA A 20 -2.29 -11.41 19.45
N ALA A 21 -1.09 -11.20 18.91
CA ALA A 21 -0.60 -9.88 18.53
C ALA A 21 -1.45 -9.23 17.42
N LEU A 22 -1.89 -10.02 16.43
CA LEU A 22 -2.79 -9.54 15.37
C LEU A 22 -4.17 -9.16 15.91
N LYS A 23 -4.68 -9.93 16.87
CA LYS A 23 -5.92 -9.59 17.58
C LYS A 23 -5.76 -8.25 18.32
N ASN A 24 -4.67 -8.07 19.06
CA ASN A 24 -4.37 -6.82 19.76
C ASN A 24 -4.27 -5.63 18.80
N LEU A 25 -3.55 -5.79 17.68
CA LEU A 25 -3.44 -4.74 16.65
C LEU A 25 -4.80 -4.34 16.08
N ARG A 26 -5.70 -5.31 15.83
CA ARG A 26 -7.05 -5.06 15.32
C ARG A 26 -7.94 -4.36 16.34
N GLU A 27 -7.78 -4.68 17.62
CA GLU A 27 -8.56 -4.10 18.73
C GLU A 27 -8.02 -2.73 19.17
N GLN A 28 -6.84 -2.35 18.70
CA GLN A 28 -6.23 -1.06 18.99
C GLN A 28 -7.03 0.08 18.37
N LEU A 29 -7.59 0.95 19.22
CA LEU A 29 -8.40 2.09 18.78
C LEU A 29 -7.57 3.23 18.17
N SER A 30 -6.31 3.37 18.57
CA SER A 30 -5.43 4.42 18.06
C SER A 30 -3.99 3.96 17.99
N TYR A 31 -3.35 4.25 16.86
CA TYR A 31 -1.93 4.02 16.60
C TYR A 31 -1.53 4.78 15.33
N SER A 32 -0.23 4.94 15.12
CA SER A 32 0.32 5.41 13.86
C SER A 32 1.20 4.36 13.23
N TRP A 33 1.42 4.49 11.93
CA TRP A 33 2.34 3.63 11.21
C TRP A 33 3.08 4.41 10.13
N GLU A 34 4.22 3.85 9.75
CA GLU A 34 5.07 4.34 8.69
C GLU A 34 5.26 3.22 7.67
N ILE A 35 5.12 3.53 6.38
CA ILE A 35 5.41 2.63 5.27
C ILE A 35 6.62 3.17 4.54
N ILE A 36 7.68 2.36 4.52
CA ILE A 36 8.90 2.63 3.79
C ILE A 36 8.99 1.58 2.69
N ASN A 37 8.92 2.03 1.44
CA ASN A 37 9.21 1.16 0.30
C ASN A 37 10.69 1.34 0.02
N ALA A 38 11.49 0.29 0.21
CA ALA A 38 12.90 0.36 -0.11
C ALA A 38 13.03 0.62 -1.61
N ASP A 39 13.84 1.61 -1.96
CA ASP A 39 14.30 1.75 -3.33
C ASP A 39 15.32 0.62 -3.55
N PRO A 40 15.11 -0.32 -4.48
CA PRO A 40 16.14 -1.31 -4.83
C PRO A 40 17.40 -0.66 -5.44
N GLY A 41 17.43 0.68 -5.52
CA GLY A 41 18.42 1.48 -6.21
C GLY A 41 18.14 1.50 -7.71
N PRO A 42 18.85 2.32 -8.48
CA PRO A 42 18.77 2.26 -9.94
C PRO A 42 19.34 0.93 -10.42
N LEU A 43 18.49 -0.08 -10.54
CA LEU A 43 18.76 -1.28 -11.32
C LEU A 43 18.67 -0.88 -12.80
N ALA A 44 19.72 -0.19 -13.27
CA ALA A 44 19.96 0.09 -14.67
C ALA A 44 20.47 -1.20 -15.31
N GLN A 45 19.55 -2.00 -15.84
CA GLN A 45 19.90 -3.21 -16.56
C GLN A 45 19.93 -2.94 -18.04
N SER A 46 21.09 -3.21 -18.62
CA SER A 46 21.28 -3.10 -20.04
C SER A 46 21.28 -4.48 -20.67
N THR A 47 20.35 -4.73 -21.58
CA THR A 47 20.31 -5.95 -22.38
C THR A 47 20.56 -5.61 -23.85
N GLU A 48 21.45 -6.35 -24.48
CA GLU A 48 21.70 -6.23 -25.91
C GLU A 48 20.63 -7.04 -26.66
N THR A 49 19.85 -6.36 -27.49
CA THR A 49 18.81 -6.98 -28.32
C THR A 49 19.22 -6.93 -29.79
N ARG A 50 18.52 -7.68 -30.67
CA ARG A 50 18.72 -7.58 -32.13
C ARG A 50 18.52 -6.16 -32.71
N ARG A 51 17.95 -5.23 -31.93
CA ARG A 51 17.70 -3.82 -32.28
C ARG A 51 18.63 -2.84 -31.55
N GLY A 52 19.63 -3.34 -30.83
CA GLY A 52 20.58 -2.53 -30.05
C GLY A 52 20.44 -2.71 -28.54
N ARG A 53 21.23 -1.92 -27.79
CA ARG A 53 21.32 -1.94 -26.33
C ARG A 53 20.11 -1.25 -25.70
N VAL A 54 19.29 -1.98 -24.95
CA VAL A 54 18.15 -1.46 -24.19
C VAL A 54 18.55 -1.37 -22.73
N THR A 55 18.55 -0.17 -22.14
CA THR A 55 18.74 0.02 -20.70
C THR A 55 17.41 0.30 -20.05
N THR A 56 16.97 -0.57 -19.15
CA THR A 56 15.81 -0.34 -18.30
C THR A 56 16.29 0.05 -16.91
N VAL A 57 15.75 1.16 -16.39
CA VAL A 57 15.98 1.58 -15.01
C VAL A 57 14.70 1.29 -14.24
N GLN A 58 14.77 0.37 -13.28
CA GLN A 58 13.70 0.24 -12.30
C GLN A 58 13.79 1.42 -11.33
N GLN A 59 12.68 2.14 -11.14
CA GLN A 59 12.56 3.20 -10.14
C GLN A 59 11.37 2.86 -9.24
N ASN A 60 11.57 2.92 -7.93
CA ASN A 60 10.47 2.85 -7.00
C ASN A 60 9.74 4.20 -6.98
N LEU A 61 8.49 4.22 -7.45
CA LEU A 61 7.64 5.42 -7.47
C LEU A 61 6.56 5.36 -6.38
N ALA A 62 6.63 4.39 -5.47
CA ALA A 62 5.73 4.31 -4.33
C ALA A 62 6.04 5.46 -3.35
N PRO A 63 5.01 6.10 -2.77
CA PRO A 63 5.24 7.12 -1.77
C PRO A 63 5.75 6.51 -0.47
N HIS A 64 6.53 7.28 0.27
CA HIS A 64 6.64 7.12 1.71
C HIS A 64 5.29 7.51 2.34
N VAL A 65 4.82 6.72 3.32
CA VAL A 65 3.51 6.98 3.94
C VAL A 65 3.66 7.07 5.45
N LEU A 66 3.25 8.20 6.02
CA LEU A 66 3.04 8.36 7.45
C LEU A 66 1.55 8.44 7.70
N ALA A 67 1.01 7.53 8.50
CA ALA A 67 -0.42 7.50 8.75
C ALA A 67 -0.75 7.30 10.22
N SER A 68 -1.94 7.77 10.61
CA SER A 68 -2.41 7.77 12.00
C SER A 68 -3.89 7.45 12.04
N LEU A 69 -4.26 6.58 12.97
CA LEU A 69 -5.64 6.25 13.32
C LEU A 69 -5.97 6.88 14.67
N ALA A 70 -6.97 7.75 14.69
CA ALA A 70 -7.52 8.30 15.92
C ALA A 70 -8.56 7.35 16.54
N SER A 71 -8.78 7.50 17.85
CA SER A 71 -9.68 6.62 18.62
C SER A 71 -11.14 6.62 18.16
N ASN A 72 -11.55 7.65 17.43
CA ASN A 72 -12.89 7.76 16.84
C ASN A 72 -13.02 7.04 15.48
N GLY A 73 -11.94 6.43 14.99
CA GLY A 73 -11.91 5.72 13.71
C GLY A 73 -11.49 6.58 12.52
N ASP A 74 -11.32 7.89 12.69
CA ASP A 74 -10.79 8.77 11.65
C ASP A 74 -9.30 8.48 11.43
N MET A 75 -8.85 8.61 10.20
CA MET A 75 -7.50 8.30 9.76
C MET A 75 -6.93 9.44 8.91
N LEU A 76 -5.66 9.76 9.12
CA LEU A 76 -4.89 10.67 8.28
C LEU A 76 -3.76 9.89 7.61
N LEU A 77 -3.61 10.02 6.30
CA LEU A 77 -2.46 9.52 5.54
C LEU A 77 -1.70 10.70 4.95
N LYS A 78 -0.42 10.83 5.26
CA LYS A 78 0.52 11.77 4.62
C LYS A 78 1.38 10.96 3.66
N ARG A 79 1.39 11.33 2.38
CA ARG A 79 2.05 10.58 1.31
C ARG A 79 3.06 11.47 0.60
N ASP A 80 4.32 11.07 0.63
CA ASP A 80 5.44 11.80 0.06
C ASP A 80 6.10 10.98 -1.04
N TRP A 81 6.13 11.51 -2.26
CA TRP A 81 6.77 10.86 -3.40
C TRP A 81 8.22 11.32 -3.57
N PRO A 82 9.10 10.47 -4.14
CA PRO A 82 10.50 10.83 -4.42
C PRO A 82 10.68 12.06 -5.32
N ASP A 83 9.67 12.41 -6.11
CA ASP A 83 9.67 13.60 -6.98
C ASP A 83 9.23 14.89 -6.26
N GLY A 84 9.05 14.84 -4.95
CA GLY A 84 8.63 15.97 -4.12
C GLY A 84 7.12 16.21 -4.12
N GLY A 85 6.33 15.38 -4.80
CA GLY A 85 4.87 15.43 -4.66
C GLY A 85 4.45 15.04 -3.25
N GLN A 86 3.54 15.79 -2.64
CA GLN A 86 3.00 15.52 -1.30
C GLN A 86 1.48 15.56 -1.35
N LEU A 87 0.81 14.58 -0.74
CA LEU A 87 -0.64 14.57 -0.59
C LEU A 87 -1.04 14.07 0.79
N ASP A 88 -1.85 14.86 1.48
CA ASP A 88 -2.50 14.46 2.72
C ASP A 88 -3.90 13.93 2.43
N THR A 89 -4.37 12.93 3.16
CA THR A 89 -5.67 12.32 2.94
C THR A 89 -6.34 12.06 4.28
N LEU A 90 -7.45 12.75 4.52
CA LEU A 90 -8.37 12.47 5.61
C LEU A 90 -9.35 11.39 5.16
N VAL A 91 -9.47 10.34 5.97
CA VAL A 91 -10.48 9.30 5.84
C VAL A 91 -11.26 9.25 7.13
N THR A 92 -12.54 9.58 7.07
CA THR A 92 -13.40 9.55 8.25
C THR A 92 -13.88 8.14 8.57
N ALA A 93 -14.32 7.91 9.81
CA ALA A 93 -14.82 6.61 10.25
C ALA A 93 -16.02 6.09 9.44
N ASP A 94 -16.81 6.98 8.82
CA ASP A 94 -17.92 6.65 7.91
C ASP A 94 -17.47 6.43 6.45
N GLY A 95 -16.17 6.50 6.17
CA GLY A 95 -15.58 6.17 4.87
C GLY A 95 -15.55 7.32 3.87
N GLN A 96 -15.81 8.56 4.29
CA GLN A 96 -15.59 9.72 3.43
C GLN A 96 -14.10 10.00 3.29
N ILE A 97 -13.69 10.44 2.11
CA ILE A 97 -12.28 10.64 1.76
C ILE A 97 -12.13 12.04 1.17
N VAL A 98 -11.20 12.80 1.75
CA VAL A 98 -10.81 14.12 1.27
C VAL A 98 -9.30 14.19 1.22
N THR A 99 -8.78 14.62 0.08
CA THR A 99 -7.35 14.70 -0.18
C THR A 99 -6.93 16.17 -0.24
N GLY A 100 -5.94 16.54 0.56
CA GLY A 100 -5.23 17.81 0.46
C GLY A 100 -4.34 17.79 -0.77
N THR A 101 -4.65 18.67 -1.71
CA THR A 101 -3.94 18.83 -2.98
C THR A 101 -3.33 20.23 -3.07
N PRO A 102 -2.46 20.51 -4.06
CA PRO A 102 -1.98 21.88 -4.30
C PRO A 102 -3.11 22.91 -4.55
N GLU A 103 -4.32 22.45 -4.91
CA GLU A 103 -5.50 23.29 -5.16
C GLU A 103 -6.45 23.42 -3.95
N GLY A 104 -6.06 22.85 -2.81
CA GLY A 104 -6.89 22.78 -1.61
C GLY A 104 -7.43 21.37 -1.35
N TRP A 105 -8.39 21.27 -0.43
CA TRP A 105 -8.96 19.98 -0.02
C TRP A 105 -10.11 19.55 -0.93
N LEU A 106 -9.91 18.42 -1.61
CA LEU A 106 -10.85 17.91 -2.61
C LEU A 106 -11.43 16.56 -2.16
N THR A 107 -12.75 16.42 -2.29
CA THR A 107 -13.43 15.13 -2.19
C THR A 107 -13.07 14.25 -3.39
N ASN A 108 -13.26 12.93 -3.27
CA ASN A 108 -13.06 12.01 -4.41
C ASN A 108 -13.84 12.43 -5.67
N GLN A 109 -15.05 12.97 -5.52
CA GLN A 109 -15.86 13.41 -6.66
C GLN A 109 -15.28 14.65 -7.35
N GLU A 110 -14.76 15.59 -6.57
CA GLU A 110 -14.08 16.78 -7.08
C GLU A 110 -12.78 16.40 -7.82
N VAL A 111 -12.00 15.46 -7.27
CA VAL A 111 -10.80 14.92 -7.94
C VAL A 111 -11.16 14.28 -9.30
N LEU A 112 -12.19 13.43 -9.34
CA LEU A 112 -12.64 12.78 -10.58
C LEU A 112 -13.08 13.81 -11.63
N THR A 113 -13.78 14.85 -11.19
CA THR A 113 -14.25 15.94 -12.08
C THR A 113 -13.07 16.76 -12.61
N ALA A 114 -12.12 17.12 -11.76
CA ALA A 114 -10.90 17.82 -12.16
C ALA A 114 -10.07 16.99 -13.15
N MET A 115 -9.95 15.68 -12.91
CA MET A 115 -9.30 14.75 -13.85
C MET A 115 -9.99 14.67 -15.20
N ALA A 116 -11.32 14.63 -15.22
CA ALA A 116 -12.09 14.61 -16.47
C ALA A 116 -11.87 15.90 -17.27
N ASN A 117 -11.85 17.05 -16.60
CA ASN A 117 -11.60 18.34 -17.22
C ASN A 117 -10.18 18.44 -17.81
N GLU A 118 -9.16 17.96 -17.10
CA GLU A 118 -7.78 17.92 -17.62
C GLU A 118 -7.66 17.04 -18.87
N ARG A 119 -8.34 15.88 -18.89
CA ARG A 119 -8.32 14.98 -20.06
C ARG A 119 -8.94 15.59 -21.31
N VAL A 120 -9.98 16.40 -21.14
CA VAL A 120 -10.63 17.09 -22.27
C VAL A 120 -9.77 18.24 -22.78
N ASN A 121 -9.08 18.95 -21.88
CA ASN A 121 -8.38 20.19 -22.19
C ASN A 121 -6.89 20.00 -22.54
N THR A 122 -6.29 18.84 -22.29
CA THR A 122 -4.85 18.64 -22.46
C THR A 122 -4.52 17.31 -23.13
N ASN A 123 -3.85 17.36 -24.29
CA ASN A 123 -3.38 16.18 -25.02
C ASN A 123 -2.09 15.58 -24.42
N THR A 124 -1.50 16.19 -23.39
CA THR A 124 -0.25 15.76 -22.76
C THR A 124 -0.44 15.68 -21.23
N PRO A 125 0.14 14.69 -20.53
CA PRO A 125 -0.01 14.61 -19.07
C PRO A 125 0.62 15.82 -18.38
N SER A 126 -0.20 16.74 -17.87
CA SER A 126 0.24 17.88 -17.08
C SER A 126 0.71 17.44 -15.68
N THR A 127 1.55 18.24 -15.01
CA THR A 127 1.90 18.03 -13.60
C THR A 127 0.65 17.97 -12.72
N ARG A 128 -0.36 18.80 -13.07
CA ARG A 128 -1.68 18.79 -12.44
C ARG A 128 -2.36 17.43 -12.54
N TYR A 129 -2.41 16.88 -13.74
CA TYR A 129 -3.00 15.57 -13.99
C TYR A 129 -2.25 14.43 -13.25
N GLN A 130 -0.94 14.55 -13.04
CA GLN A 130 -0.17 13.55 -12.29
C GLN A 130 -0.59 13.47 -10.82
N TRP A 131 -0.62 14.60 -10.10
CA TRP A 131 -1.04 14.57 -8.70
C TRP A 131 -2.54 14.31 -8.53
N LEU A 132 -3.38 14.73 -9.48
CA LEU A 132 -4.80 14.35 -9.49
C LEU A 132 -4.98 12.84 -9.56
N ARG A 133 -4.17 12.15 -10.39
CA ARG A 133 -4.16 10.67 -10.42
C ARG A 133 -3.67 10.02 -9.13
N ARG A 134 -2.76 10.68 -8.40
CA ARG A 134 -2.32 10.22 -7.08
C ARG A 134 -3.38 10.48 -5.99
N ALA A 135 -4.19 11.52 -6.16
CA ALA A 135 -5.27 11.90 -5.26
C ALA A 135 -6.53 11.05 -5.45
N ASP A 136 -6.75 10.50 -6.65
CA ASP A 136 -7.86 9.60 -6.93
C ASP A 136 -7.73 8.29 -6.15
N ARG A 137 -8.77 7.96 -5.36
CA ARG A 137 -8.94 6.69 -4.63
C ARG A 137 -7.63 6.18 -3.98
N PRO A 138 -7.09 6.91 -3.01
CA PRO A 138 -5.88 6.48 -2.31
C PRO A 138 -6.09 5.10 -1.67
N ASP A 139 -5.02 4.32 -1.53
CA ASP A 139 -5.08 3.07 -0.78
C ASP A 139 -5.31 3.37 0.70
N THR A 140 -6.53 3.15 1.17
CA THR A 140 -6.95 3.38 2.56
C THR A 140 -6.92 2.10 3.40
N ARG A 141 -6.40 0.99 2.87
CA ARG A 141 -6.33 -0.27 3.61
C ARG A 141 -5.43 -0.11 4.82
N ARG A 142 -5.92 -0.55 5.98
CA ARG A 142 -5.14 -0.48 7.22
C ARG A 142 -4.07 -1.57 7.18
N PRO A 143 -2.85 -1.30 7.66
CA PRO A 143 -1.80 -2.33 7.77
C PRO A 143 -2.24 -3.59 8.53
N ALA A 144 -3.15 -3.46 9.50
CA ALA A 144 -3.72 -4.59 10.23
C ALA A 144 -4.49 -5.54 9.31
N GLU A 145 -5.23 -5.01 8.33
CA GLU A 145 -6.02 -5.79 7.37
C GLU A 145 -5.10 -6.47 6.34
N GLU A 146 -4.11 -5.73 5.84
CA GLU A 146 -3.09 -6.24 4.94
C GLU A 146 -2.30 -7.38 5.60
N LEU A 147 -1.77 -7.14 6.80
CA LEU A 147 -1.00 -8.13 7.55
C LEU A 147 -1.85 -9.37 7.88
N ALA A 148 -3.11 -9.19 8.29
CA ALA A 148 -3.99 -10.31 8.56
C ALA A 148 -4.29 -11.13 7.29
N ALA A 149 -4.42 -10.48 6.13
CA ALA A 149 -4.57 -11.18 4.85
C ALA A 149 -3.30 -11.95 4.48
N ALA A 150 -2.13 -11.33 4.64
CA ALA A 150 -0.82 -11.95 4.38
C ALA A 150 -0.58 -13.18 5.26
N VAL A 151 -0.85 -13.07 6.57
CA VAL A 151 -0.73 -14.17 7.54
C VAL A 151 -1.68 -15.32 7.21
N ARG A 152 -2.91 -15.03 6.77
CA ARG A 152 -3.86 -16.08 6.35
C ARG A 152 -3.43 -16.81 5.08
N ALA A 153 -2.69 -16.12 4.21
CA ALA A 153 -2.22 -16.67 2.94
C ALA A 153 -0.94 -17.51 3.10
N ALA A 154 -0.20 -17.36 4.20
CA ALA A 154 1.04 -18.07 4.47
C ALA A 154 0.89 -19.60 4.44
N SER A 155 1.86 -20.28 3.81
CA SER A 155 1.90 -21.74 3.73
C SER A 155 2.59 -22.39 4.93
N GLU A 156 3.59 -21.73 5.52
CA GLU A 156 4.35 -22.19 6.69
C GLU A 156 4.95 -20.99 7.43
N PHE A 157 5.18 -21.15 8.74
CA PHE A 157 5.86 -20.16 9.58
C PHE A 157 7.13 -20.75 10.19
N GLU A 158 8.26 -20.10 9.93
CA GLU A 158 9.49 -20.26 10.69
C GLU A 158 9.47 -19.26 11.85
N VAL A 159 9.79 -19.74 13.07
CA VAL A 159 9.77 -18.91 14.29
C VAL A 159 11.18 -18.77 14.83
N SER A 160 11.64 -17.53 14.99
CA SER A 160 12.93 -17.21 15.57
C SER A 160 12.76 -16.14 16.65
N GLY A 161 12.57 -16.59 17.90
CA GLY A 161 12.30 -15.72 19.03
C GLY A 161 11.03 -14.89 18.84
N ASP A 162 11.21 -13.58 18.67
CA ASP A 162 10.17 -12.57 18.47
C ASP A 162 9.81 -12.36 16.99
N THR A 163 10.46 -13.07 16.07
CA THR A 163 10.28 -12.91 14.62
C THR A 163 9.63 -14.13 13.99
N TYR A 164 8.66 -13.89 13.11
CA TYR A 164 7.93 -14.89 12.34
C TYR A 164 8.21 -14.66 10.87
N VAL A 165 8.73 -15.66 10.18
CA VAL A 165 8.99 -15.61 8.74
C VAL A 165 8.09 -16.60 8.05
N ALA A 166 7.39 -16.16 7.00
CA ALA A 166 6.49 -16.99 6.22
C ALA A 166 6.66 -16.76 4.74
N ARG A 167 6.52 -17.84 3.97
CA ARG A 167 6.38 -17.76 2.52
C ARG A 167 4.90 -17.69 2.18
N ILE A 168 4.54 -16.73 1.34
CA ILE A 168 3.19 -16.59 0.82
C ILE A 168 3.15 -17.21 -0.58
N PRO A 169 2.49 -18.36 -0.76
CA PRO A 169 2.27 -18.94 -2.07
C PRO A 169 1.40 -17.99 -2.91
N ILE A 170 1.77 -17.84 -4.17
CA ILE A 170 1.06 -17.00 -5.12
C ILE A 170 0.42 -17.90 -6.13
N GLY A 171 -0.91 -17.83 -6.23
CA GLY A 171 -1.67 -18.63 -7.19
C GLY A 171 -1.32 -18.26 -8.64
N GLU A 172 -1.49 -19.20 -9.56
CA GLU A 172 -1.20 -19.01 -11.00
C GLU A 172 -1.90 -17.77 -11.58
N ASN A 173 -3.18 -17.56 -11.24
CA ASN A 173 -3.95 -16.38 -11.70
C ASN A 173 -3.32 -15.04 -11.27
N ALA A 174 -2.69 -14.99 -10.10
CA ALA A 174 -2.02 -13.78 -9.61
C ALA A 174 -0.67 -13.56 -10.31
N ARG A 175 0.00 -14.63 -10.78
CA ARG A 175 1.22 -14.54 -11.60
C ARG A 175 0.91 -14.05 -13.01
N GLU A 176 -0.15 -14.58 -13.63
CA GLU A 176 -0.58 -14.17 -14.97
C GLU A 176 -1.01 -12.71 -15.02
N SER A 177 -1.84 -12.26 -14.06
CA SER A 177 -2.33 -10.88 -14.00
C SER A 177 -1.24 -9.85 -13.68
N SER A 178 -0.16 -10.26 -12.99
CA SER A 178 0.97 -9.37 -12.68
C SER A 178 2.03 -9.33 -13.78
N GLY A 179 1.99 -10.25 -14.76
CA GLY A 179 3.01 -10.35 -15.82
C GLY A 179 4.38 -10.78 -15.28
N LEU A 180 4.40 -11.47 -14.14
CA LEU A 180 5.59 -11.93 -13.45
C LEU A 180 5.73 -13.46 -13.64
N SER A 181 6.87 -13.92 -14.16
CA SER A 181 7.12 -15.33 -14.50
C SER A 181 7.53 -16.16 -13.28
N ALA A 182 8.22 -15.54 -12.33
CA ALA A 182 8.47 -16.07 -11.00
C ALA A 182 8.07 -14.99 -9.99
N LEU A 183 7.36 -15.38 -8.93
CA LEU A 183 7.04 -14.48 -7.83
C LEU A 183 7.07 -15.25 -6.52
N ALA A 184 7.97 -14.83 -5.64
CA ALA A 184 8.10 -15.28 -4.26
C ALA A 184 7.80 -14.08 -3.36
N VAL A 185 6.86 -14.26 -2.44
CA VAL A 185 6.54 -13.25 -1.43
C VAL A 185 6.93 -13.82 -0.08
N THR A 186 7.81 -13.11 0.63
CA THR A 186 8.21 -13.44 2.00
C THR A 186 7.64 -12.38 2.93
N LEU A 187 6.96 -12.84 3.97
CA LEU A 187 6.47 -12.03 5.08
C LEU A 187 7.38 -12.25 6.27
N THR A 188 7.93 -11.17 6.81
CA THR A 188 8.63 -11.18 8.10
C THR A 188 7.85 -10.30 9.06
N VAL A 189 7.47 -10.83 10.22
CA VAL A 189 6.72 -10.09 11.24
C VAL A 189 7.50 -10.10 12.55
N THR A 190 7.69 -8.93 13.15
CA THR A 190 8.33 -8.81 14.46
C THR A 190 7.25 -8.52 15.51
N VAL A 191 7.15 -9.37 16.53
CA VAL A 191 6.23 -9.21 17.66
C VAL A 191 7.06 -9.04 18.93
N ARG A 192 6.81 -7.97 19.69
CA ARG A 192 7.46 -7.76 21.00
C ARG A 192 6.42 -7.45 22.05
N ALA A 193 6.54 -8.04 23.23
CA ALA A 193 5.60 -7.83 24.35
C ALA A 193 4.11 -7.99 23.95
N GLY A 194 3.82 -8.91 23.03
CA GLY A 194 2.45 -9.20 22.58
C GLY A 194 1.87 -8.19 21.58
N VAL A 195 2.66 -7.27 21.03
CA VAL A 195 2.24 -6.34 19.96
C VAL A 195 3.10 -6.49 18.71
N VAL A 196 2.51 -6.28 17.53
CA VAL A 196 3.25 -6.26 16.26
C VAL A 196 4.07 -4.97 16.21
N ARG A 197 5.40 -5.06 16.22
CA ARG A 197 6.25 -3.88 16.13
C ARG A 197 6.38 -3.40 14.69
N ASP A 198 6.58 -4.33 13.78
CA ASP A 198 6.78 -4.11 12.37
C ASP A 198 6.50 -5.38 11.56
N TYR A 199 6.33 -5.21 10.26
CA TYR A 199 6.45 -6.30 9.30
C TYR A 199 7.14 -5.83 8.02
N GLN A 200 7.76 -6.76 7.32
CA GLN A 200 8.34 -6.61 6.01
C GLN A 200 7.65 -7.55 5.02
N LEU A 201 7.30 -7.03 3.85
CA LEU A 201 6.91 -7.82 2.69
C LEU A 201 8.01 -7.68 1.64
N THR A 202 8.68 -8.79 1.37
CA THR A 202 9.68 -8.90 0.30
C THR A 202 9.07 -9.61 -0.88
N VAL A 203 9.04 -8.95 -2.02
CA VAL A 203 8.58 -9.47 -3.29
C VAL A 203 9.78 -9.66 -4.20
N GLN A 204 10.07 -10.91 -4.55
CA GLN A 204 11.13 -11.26 -5.48
C GLN A 204 10.54 -11.95 -6.69
N GLY A 205 10.95 -11.54 -7.89
CA GLY A 205 10.42 -12.14 -9.09
C GLY A 205 11.17 -11.80 -10.37
N LEU A 206 10.61 -12.25 -11.48
CA LEU A 206 11.07 -11.94 -12.82
C LEU A 206 9.91 -11.31 -13.59
N ARG A 207 10.14 -10.14 -14.19
CA ARG A 207 9.17 -9.45 -15.04
C ARG A 207 9.52 -9.65 -16.50
N SER A 208 8.57 -10.15 -17.28
CA SER A 208 8.76 -10.28 -18.73
C SER A 208 8.47 -8.97 -19.45
N LEU A 209 9.46 -8.44 -20.17
CA LEU A 209 9.27 -7.32 -21.08
C LEU A 209 8.92 -7.87 -22.46
N ALA A 210 7.62 -8.02 -22.72
CA ALA A 210 7.06 -8.61 -23.95
C ALA A 210 7.60 -7.97 -25.26
N ARG A 211 8.02 -6.69 -25.24
CA ARG A 211 8.58 -6.01 -26.42
C ARG A 211 10.04 -6.37 -26.73
N ALA A 212 10.78 -6.92 -25.76
CA ALA A 212 12.20 -7.26 -25.90
C ALA A 212 12.49 -8.76 -25.73
N GLY A 213 11.54 -9.55 -25.20
CA GLY A 213 11.76 -10.97 -24.90
C GLY A 213 12.78 -11.19 -23.77
N VAL A 214 12.88 -10.24 -22.84
CA VAL A 214 13.85 -10.23 -21.75
C VAL A 214 13.11 -10.32 -20.42
N GLU A 215 13.64 -11.14 -19.50
CA GLU A 215 13.20 -11.19 -18.11
C GLU A 215 14.09 -10.29 -17.24
N VAL A 216 13.46 -9.44 -16.44
CA VAL A 216 14.15 -8.51 -15.54
C VAL A 216 13.84 -8.89 -14.10
N PRO A 217 14.85 -9.09 -13.22
CA PRO A 217 14.60 -9.34 -11.81
C PRO A 217 13.91 -8.14 -11.17
N LEU A 218 12.82 -8.42 -10.48
CA LEU A 218 12.09 -7.50 -9.63
C LEU A 218 12.41 -7.85 -8.18
N SER A 219 12.92 -6.89 -7.44
CA SER A 219 12.93 -6.92 -5.98
C SER A 219 12.19 -5.69 -5.50
N ASP A 220 11.21 -5.89 -4.62
CA ASP A 220 10.50 -4.83 -3.94
C ASP A 220 10.39 -5.21 -2.45
N ASP A 221 10.74 -4.27 -1.59
CA ASP A 221 10.74 -4.46 -0.15
C ASP A 221 9.89 -3.37 0.48
N ARG A 222 8.84 -3.76 1.16
CA ARG A 222 7.97 -2.85 1.90
C ARG A 222 8.07 -3.12 3.39
N PHE A 223 8.48 -2.11 4.14
CA PHE A 223 8.53 -2.13 5.59
C PHE A 223 7.36 -1.34 6.14
N VAL A 224 6.69 -1.90 7.15
CA VAL A 224 5.64 -1.22 7.89
C VAL A 224 5.95 -1.25 9.37
N ILE A 225 6.03 -0.07 9.98
CA ILE A 225 6.46 0.11 11.37
C ILE A 225 5.31 0.72 12.16
N PHE A 226 4.94 0.11 13.29
CA PHE A 226 3.82 0.56 14.14
C PHE A 226 4.28 1.33 15.36
N THR A 227 3.65 2.48 15.63
CA THR A 227 3.84 3.27 16.84
C THR A 227 2.51 3.36 17.62
N TYR A 228 2.49 2.82 18.83
CA TYR A 228 1.27 2.68 19.65
C TYR A 228 1.01 3.87 20.57
N LEU A 229 1.42 5.08 20.18
CA LEU A 229 1.13 6.29 20.94
C LEU A 229 -0.32 6.72 20.71
N PRO A 230 -1.06 7.14 21.76
CA PRO A 230 -2.44 7.60 21.61
C PRO A 230 -2.55 8.80 20.68
N VAL A 231 -3.29 8.65 19.59
CA VAL A 231 -3.61 9.74 18.66
C VAL A 231 -4.91 10.39 19.10
N ARG A 232 -4.80 11.49 19.85
CA ARG A 232 -5.98 12.21 20.39
C ARG A 232 -6.69 13.06 19.33
N LYS A 233 -5.92 13.67 18.43
CA LYS A 233 -6.42 14.55 17.37
C LYS A 233 -5.55 14.35 16.13
N LEU A 234 -6.18 14.23 14.97
CA LEU A 234 -5.49 14.27 13.70
C LEU A 234 -5.12 15.71 13.36
N ASP A 235 -3.89 15.92 12.96
CA ASP A 235 -3.37 17.20 12.51
C ASP A 235 -3.88 17.51 11.09
N VAL A 236 -5.12 17.98 11.02
CA VAL A 236 -5.85 18.25 9.78
C VAL A 236 -6.54 19.60 9.89
N PRO A 237 -6.42 20.49 8.88
CA PRO A 237 -7.03 21.82 8.90
C PRO A 237 -8.56 21.76 8.85
N ASP A 238 -9.21 22.82 9.37
CA ASP A 238 -10.67 22.91 9.44
C ASP A 238 -11.35 22.87 8.06
N GLU A 239 -10.68 23.33 7.01
CA GLU A 239 -11.16 23.26 5.62
C GLU A 239 -11.45 21.80 5.19
N ALA A 240 -10.57 20.87 5.57
CA ALA A 240 -10.77 19.45 5.28
C ALA A 240 -11.99 18.90 6.05
N TRP A 241 -12.12 19.29 7.33
CA TRP A 241 -13.25 18.87 8.15
C TRP A 241 -14.58 19.42 7.62
N ALA A 242 -14.59 20.62 7.07
CA ALA A 242 -15.78 21.21 6.45
C ALA A 242 -16.28 20.40 5.24
N LYS A 243 -15.39 19.72 4.51
CA LYS A 243 -15.73 18.86 3.36
C LYS A 243 -16.43 17.56 3.75
N VAL A 244 -16.12 17.01 4.93
CA VAL A 244 -16.69 15.75 5.44
C VAL A 244 -17.82 15.93 6.46
N ARG A 245 -17.82 17.07 7.15
CA ARG A 245 -18.87 17.43 8.11
C ARG A 245 -19.55 18.71 7.62
N PRO A 246 -20.30 18.66 6.50
CA PRO A 246 -21.08 19.80 6.08
C PRO A 246 -22.01 20.16 7.23
N THR A 247 -21.84 21.37 7.75
CA THR A 247 -22.63 21.90 8.86
C THR A 247 -24.10 21.66 8.52
N LYS A 248 -24.85 20.98 9.40
CA LYS A 248 -26.31 20.91 9.31
C LYS A 248 -26.78 22.33 8.99
N SER A 249 -27.40 22.49 7.84
CA SER A 249 -27.96 23.75 7.36
C SER A 249 -28.66 24.46 8.52
N ALA A 250 -28.29 25.72 8.75
CA ALA A 250 -29.03 26.60 9.65
C ALA A 250 -30.52 26.50 9.28
N PRO A 251 -31.45 26.37 10.26
CA PRO A 251 -32.86 26.31 9.94
C PRO A 251 -33.23 27.58 9.18
N ALA A 252 -33.86 27.40 8.02
CA ALA A 252 -34.43 28.50 7.25
C ALA A 252 -35.32 29.33 8.19
N ARG A 253 -35.02 30.62 8.29
CA ARG A 253 -35.93 31.60 8.88
C ARG A 253 -36.97 31.99 7.84
#